data_AF-A0AAU0NCJ7-F1
#
_entry.id   AF-A0AAU0NCJ7-F1
#
_cell.length_a   1.000
_cell.length_b   1.000
_cell.length_c   1.000
_cell.angle_alpha   90.00
_cell.angle_beta   90.00
_cell.angle_gamma   90.00
#
_symmetry.space_group_name_H-M   'P 1'
#
loop_
_entity.id
_entity.type
_entity.pdbx_description
1 polymer ?
#
loop_
_entity_poly.entity_id
_entity_poly.type
_entity_poly.pdbx_seq_one_letter_code
_entity_poly.pdbx_strand_id
1 'polypeptide(L)'
;MDGISSLYHRKCYGYDHDEEGYLVINEKQAALVRQIFDWYMEGNSIVGLIKLLEQHEIASPRGKAKWSKRALETMLSDEKYIGRVHLFRDNEEEGSYVSYNNHPAIISENTFEQVQQEKKKRSNVEKNGEKVMRKSRKYSSKV
;
A
#
# COMPACT_ATOMS: atom_id res chain seq x y z
N MET A 1 -28.93 -8.03 -4.07
CA MET A 1 -27.60 -8.51 -4.50
C MET A 1 -26.60 -7.46 -4.08
N ASP A 2 -25.78 -7.83 -3.10
CA ASP A 2 -25.12 -6.92 -2.19
C ASP A 2 -23.90 -6.28 -2.85
N GLY A 3 -24.07 -5.02 -3.31
CA GLY A 3 -23.02 -4.22 -3.94
C GLY A 3 -21.78 -3.96 -3.08
N ILE A 4 -21.77 -4.42 -1.83
CA ILE A 4 -20.65 -4.35 -0.88
C ILE A 4 -19.65 -5.50 -1.13
N SER A 5 -20.13 -6.68 -1.54
CA SER A 5 -19.29 -7.87 -1.76
C SER A 5 -18.22 -7.64 -2.85
N SER A 6 -18.54 -6.89 -3.90
CA SER A 6 -17.59 -6.63 -4.99
C SER A 6 -16.42 -5.72 -4.59
N LEU A 7 -16.60 -4.87 -3.57
CA LEU A 7 -15.56 -3.94 -3.11
C LEU A 7 -14.47 -4.65 -2.29
N TYR A 8 -14.85 -5.67 -1.52
CA TYR A 8 -13.91 -6.52 -0.79
C TYR A 8 -12.91 -7.18 -1.74
N HIS A 9 -13.44 -7.72 -2.84
CA HIS A 9 -12.68 -8.48 -3.82
C HIS A 9 -12.05 -7.61 -4.90
N ARG A 10 -12.01 -6.29 -4.76
CA ARG A 10 -11.36 -5.45 -5.78
C ARG A 10 -9.87 -5.79 -5.92
N LYS A 11 -9.47 -6.22 -7.12
CA LYS A 11 -8.10 -6.59 -7.48
C LYS A 11 -7.12 -5.44 -7.29
N CYS A 12 -6.00 -5.72 -6.65
CA CYS A 12 -4.82 -4.85 -6.59
C CYS A 12 -3.56 -5.66 -6.96
N TYR A 13 -2.44 -4.96 -7.17
CA TYR A 13 -1.19 -5.61 -7.57
C TYR A 13 -0.73 -6.62 -6.50
N GLY A 14 -0.22 -7.79 -6.90
CA GLY A 14 0.08 -8.87 -5.96
C GLY A 14 -1.04 -9.88 -5.77
N TYR A 15 -2.25 -9.59 -6.24
CA TYR A 15 -3.40 -10.48 -6.16
C TYR A 15 -4.03 -10.73 -7.53
N ASP A 16 -4.54 -11.93 -7.73
CA ASP A 16 -5.43 -12.33 -8.81
C ASP A 16 -6.82 -12.70 -8.26
N HIS A 17 -7.75 -13.03 -9.17
CA HIS A 17 -9.03 -13.63 -8.81
C HIS A 17 -8.97 -15.12 -9.05
N ASP A 18 -9.54 -15.91 -8.15
CA ASP A 18 -9.90 -17.30 -8.43
C ASP A 18 -11.19 -17.38 -9.27
N GLU A 19 -11.65 -18.61 -9.49
CA GLU A 19 -12.86 -18.88 -10.29
C GLU A 19 -14.14 -18.33 -9.65
N GLU A 20 -14.13 -18.12 -8.34
CA GLU A 20 -15.26 -17.59 -7.57
C GLU A 20 -15.18 -16.06 -7.39
N GLY A 21 -14.07 -15.44 -7.81
CA GLY A 21 -13.83 -14.01 -7.75
C GLY A 21 -13.16 -13.52 -6.45
N TYR A 22 -12.68 -14.42 -5.59
CA TYR A 22 -11.93 -14.07 -4.38
C TYR A 22 -10.48 -13.71 -4.69
N LEU A 23 -9.88 -12.88 -3.83
CA LEU A 23 -8.48 -12.48 -3.98
C LEU A 23 -7.55 -13.61 -3.56
N VAL A 24 -6.75 -14.09 -4.51
CA VAL A 24 -5.68 -15.08 -4.30
C VAL A 24 -4.33 -14.47 -4.61
N ILE A 25 -3.27 -14.94 -3.95
CA ILE A 25 -1.93 -14.37 -4.12
C ILE A 25 -1.38 -14.73 -5.50
N ASN A 26 -0.97 -13.70 -6.26
CA ASN A 26 -0.08 -13.89 -7.40
C ASN A 26 1.36 -13.85 -6.90
N GLU A 27 1.98 -15.02 -6.70
CA GLU A 27 3.30 -15.08 -6.03
C GLU A 27 4.40 -14.28 -6.72
N LYS A 28 4.39 -14.18 -8.05
CA LYS A 28 5.37 -13.38 -8.79
C LYS A 28 5.23 -11.89 -8.45
N GLN A 29 4.00 -11.37 -8.45
CA GLN A 29 3.75 -9.97 -8.10
C GLN A 29 3.91 -9.73 -6.60
N ALA A 30 3.48 -10.68 -5.76
CA ALA A 30 3.58 -10.59 -4.31
C ALA A 30 5.03 -10.60 -3.82
N ALA A 31 5.92 -11.35 -4.47
CA ALA A 31 7.35 -11.29 -4.20
C ALA A 31 7.89 -9.87 -4.40
N LEU A 32 7.47 -9.19 -5.47
CA LEU A 32 7.85 -7.79 -5.67
C LEU A 32 7.24 -6.86 -4.64
N VAL A 33 5.98 -7.07 -4.24
CA VAL A 33 5.35 -6.28 -3.17
C VAL A 33 6.19 -6.40 -1.89
N ARG A 34 6.53 -7.62 -1.46
CA ARG A 34 7.41 -7.86 -0.29
C ARG A 34 8.72 -7.09 -0.42
N GLN A 35 9.38 -7.22 -1.58
CA GLN A 35 10.64 -6.53 -1.87
C GLN A 35 10.52 -5.00 -1.80
N ILE A 36 9.42 -4.41 -2.29
CA ILE A 36 9.18 -2.97 -2.24
C ILE A 36 9.04 -2.49 -0.78
N PHE A 37 8.34 -3.27 0.06
CA PHE A 37 8.24 -2.96 1.49
C PHE A 37 9.61 -3.04 2.17
N ASP A 38 10.41 -4.06 1.87
CA ASP A 38 11.76 -4.25 2.41
C ASP A 38 12.69 -3.10 1.99
N TRP A 39 12.79 -2.80 0.68
CA TRP A 39 13.59 -1.68 0.18
C TRP A 39 13.19 -0.35 0.83
N TYR A 40 11.89 -0.12 1.05
CA TYR A 40 11.43 1.09 1.72
C TYR A 40 11.97 1.16 3.16
N MET A 41 11.91 0.05 3.90
CA MET A 41 12.41 -0.06 5.27
C MET A 41 13.93 0.03 5.36
N GLU A 42 14.65 -0.42 4.33
CA GLU A 42 16.11 -0.25 4.21
C GLU A 42 16.54 1.22 4.06
N GLY A 43 15.61 2.13 3.76
CA GLY A 43 15.88 3.57 3.66
C GLY A 43 15.60 4.17 2.30
N ASN A 44 15.18 3.38 1.31
CA ASN A 44 14.90 3.90 -0.02
C ASN A 44 13.69 4.85 0.02
N SER A 45 13.87 6.04 -0.54
CA SER A 45 12.76 6.97 -0.76
C SER A 45 11.83 6.46 -1.86
N ILE A 46 10.62 7.02 -1.98
CA ILE A 46 9.72 6.65 -3.09
C ILE A 46 10.39 6.88 -4.45
N VAL A 47 11.20 7.94 -4.59
CA VAL A 47 11.96 8.19 -5.83
C VAL A 47 13.06 7.15 -6.01
N GLY A 48 13.72 6.72 -4.93
CA GLY A 48 14.69 5.62 -4.96
C GLY A 48 14.06 4.31 -5.41
N LEU A 49 12.88 3.96 -4.88
CA LEU A 49 12.12 2.79 -5.30
C LEU A 49 11.75 2.83 -6.78
N ILE A 50 11.32 3.98 -7.31
CA ILE A 50 11.04 4.13 -8.75
C ILE A 50 12.29 3.82 -9.57
N LYS A 51 13.46 4.33 -9.17
CA LYS A 51 14.73 4.07 -9.86
C LYS A 51 15.12 2.59 -9.79
N LEU A 52 14.99 1.95 -8.64
CA LEU A 52 15.25 0.51 -8.48
C LEU A 52 14.34 -0.31 -9.41
N LEU A 53 13.04 -0.02 -9.42
CA LEU A 53 12.09 -0.71 -10.30
C LEU A 53 12.43 -0.51 -11.79
N GLU A 54 12.85 0.69 -12.18
CA GLU A 54 13.33 0.98 -13.55
C GLU A 54 14.63 0.20 -13.88
N GLN A 55 15.58 0.15 -12.95
CA GLN A 55 16.85 -0.60 -13.12
C GLN A 55 16.64 -2.10 -13.26
N HIS A 56 15.63 -2.65 -12.58
CA HIS A 56 15.24 -4.05 -12.68
C HIS A 56 14.27 -4.34 -13.85
N GLU A 57 13.99 -3.34 -14.71
CA GLU A 57 13.08 -3.44 -15.86
C GLU A 57 11.66 -3.90 -15.50
N ILE A 58 11.20 -3.51 -14.30
CA ILE A 58 9.91 -3.95 -13.77
C ILE A 58 8.82 -2.95 -14.17
N ALA A 59 7.99 -3.36 -15.12
CA ALA A 59 6.84 -2.57 -15.54
C ALA A 59 5.79 -2.43 -14.43
N SER A 60 5.13 -1.27 -14.41
CA SER A 60 3.98 -0.99 -13.54
C SER A 60 2.78 -1.90 -13.83
N PRO A 61 1.78 -1.98 -12.92
CA PRO A 61 0.61 -2.83 -13.12
C PRO A 61 -0.17 -2.53 -14.41
N ARG A 62 -0.02 -1.33 -14.97
CA ARG A 62 -0.64 -0.89 -16.23
C ARG A 62 0.31 -0.98 -17.44
N GLY A 63 1.42 -1.71 -17.32
CA GLY A 63 2.40 -1.91 -18.39
C GLY A 63 3.31 -0.72 -18.68
N LYS A 64 3.27 0.36 -17.89
CA LYS A 64 4.20 1.48 -18.06
C LYS A 64 5.58 1.12 -17.51
N ALA A 65 6.64 1.46 -18.23
CA ALA A 65 8.03 1.23 -17.80
C ALA A 65 8.37 1.90 -16.46
N LYS A 66 7.82 3.09 -16.20
CA LYS A 66 8.02 3.84 -14.97
C LYS A 66 6.81 3.75 -14.04
N TRP A 67 7.06 3.36 -12.79
CA TRP A 67 6.06 3.46 -11.73
C TRP A 67 5.83 4.92 -11.32
N SER A 68 4.57 5.31 -11.11
CA SER A 68 4.27 6.64 -10.59
C SER A 68 4.51 6.70 -9.08
N LYS A 69 4.92 7.87 -8.59
CA LYS A 69 5.05 8.14 -7.15
C LYS A 69 3.77 7.76 -6.38
N ARG A 70 2.61 8.16 -6.92
CA ARG A 70 1.31 7.88 -6.31
C ARG A 70 1.04 6.38 -6.20
N ALA A 71 1.44 5.57 -7.19
CA ALA A 71 1.22 4.12 -7.17
C ALA A 71 1.95 3.45 -6.00
N LEU A 72 3.23 3.79 -5.80
CA LEU A 72 4.02 3.27 -4.68
C LEU A 72 3.53 3.81 -3.33
N GLU A 73 3.13 5.08 -3.27
CA GLU A 73 2.55 5.65 -2.05
C GLU A 73 1.24 4.97 -1.66
N THR A 74 0.38 4.64 -2.63
CA THR A 74 -0.83 3.84 -2.41
C THR A 74 -0.46 2.45 -1.93
N MET A 75 0.47 1.77 -2.62
CA MET A 75 0.88 0.40 -2.27
C MET A 75 1.38 0.32 -0.83
N LEU A 76 2.28 1.22 -0.43
CA LEU A 76 2.83 1.29 0.93
C LEU A 76 1.82 1.76 1.99
N SER A 77 0.55 1.96 1.67
CA SER A 77 -0.53 2.28 2.62
C SER A 77 -1.77 1.42 2.42
N ASP A 78 -1.74 0.46 1.51
CA ASP A 78 -2.90 -0.37 1.22
C ASP A 78 -2.94 -1.55 2.21
N GLU A 79 -3.91 -1.51 3.12
CA GLU A 79 -4.10 -2.55 4.13
C GLU A 79 -4.55 -3.89 3.52
N LYS A 80 -4.89 -3.93 2.23
CA LYS A 80 -5.10 -5.20 1.53
C LYS A 80 -3.89 -6.12 1.66
N TYR A 81 -2.66 -5.59 1.72
CA TYR A 81 -1.48 -6.44 1.85
C TYR A 81 -1.36 -7.17 3.20
N ILE A 82 -2.14 -6.76 4.20
CA ILE A 82 -2.27 -7.45 5.50
C ILE A 82 -3.62 -8.17 5.65
N GLY A 83 -4.35 -8.40 4.54
CA GLY A 83 -5.64 -9.11 4.56
C GLY A 83 -6.81 -8.29 5.10
N ARG A 84 -6.69 -6.95 5.17
CA ARG A 84 -7.74 -6.04 5.66
C ARG A 84 -8.34 -5.22 4.54
N VAL A 85 -9.65 -4.97 4.64
CA VAL A 85 -10.35 -4.08 3.72
C VAL A 85 -11.29 -3.17 4.52
N HIS A 86 -11.12 -1.86 4.35
CA HIS A 86 -12.02 -0.84 4.86
C HIS A 86 -13.07 -0.48 3.81
N LEU A 87 -14.35 -0.58 4.17
CA LEU A 87 -15.45 -0.07 3.38
C LEU A 87 -16.12 1.09 4.10
N PHE A 88 -16.18 2.23 3.42
CA PHE A 88 -16.99 3.37 3.82
C PHE A 88 -18.28 3.31 3.01
N ARG A 89 -19.44 3.28 3.69
CA ARG A 89 -20.73 3.54 3.05
C ARG A 89 -20.90 5.04 2.91
N ASP A 90 -21.46 5.47 1.78
CA ASP A 90 -21.70 6.89 1.48
C ASP A 90 -22.70 7.57 2.44
N ASN A 91 -23.41 6.78 3.27
CA ASN A 91 -24.29 7.25 4.33
C ASN A 91 -23.59 7.09 5.69
N GLU A 92 -23.08 8.20 6.24
CA GLU A 92 -22.29 8.26 7.49
C GLU A 92 -23.00 7.68 8.72
N GLU A 93 -24.33 7.49 8.68
CA GLU A 93 -25.13 6.92 9.78
C GLU A 93 -24.98 5.40 9.93
N GLU A 94 -24.55 4.65 8.90
CA GLU A 94 -24.48 3.18 8.94
C GLU A 94 -23.09 2.59 9.23
N GLY A 95 -22.09 3.44 9.47
CA GLY A 95 -20.77 3.03 9.96
C GLY A 95 -19.81 2.48 8.90
N SER A 96 -18.51 2.58 9.21
CA SER A 96 -17.44 1.94 8.42
C SER A 96 -17.31 0.47 8.79
N TYR A 97 -17.23 -0.42 7.80
CA TYR A 97 -16.98 -1.84 8.02
C TYR A 97 -15.52 -2.18 7.73
N VAL A 98 -14.88 -2.89 8.66
CA VAL A 98 -13.54 -3.47 8.47
C VAL A 98 -13.67 -4.97 8.42
N SER A 99 -13.31 -5.57 7.29
CA SER A 99 -13.18 -7.03 7.19
C SER A 99 -11.73 -7.43 7.46
N TYR A 100 -11.53 -8.35 8.39
CA TYR A 100 -10.24 -8.92 8.77
C TYR A 100 -10.09 -10.31 8.15
N ASN A 101 -8.88 -10.67 7.71
CA ASN A 101 -8.59 -11.96 7.10
C ASN A 101 -9.51 -12.29 5.91
N ASN A 102 -9.94 -11.27 5.17
CA ASN A 102 -10.82 -11.42 4.01
C ASN A 102 -10.14 -12.20 2.87
N HIS A 103 -8.82 -12.07 2.77
CA HIS A 103 -7.99 -12.71 1.77
C HIS A 103 -6.57 -12.89 2.33
N PRO A 104 -5.74 -13.76 1.72
CA PRO A 104 -4.41 -14.05 2.25
C PRO A 104 -3.51 -12.81 2.30
N ALA A 105 -2.80 -12.61 3.41
CA ALA A 105 -1.86 -11.50 3.56
C ALA A 105 -0.57 -11.74 2.76
N ILE A 106 -0.04 -10.70 2.11
CA ILE A 106 1.27 -10.73 1.42
C ILE A 106 2.41 -10.35 2.37
N ILE A 107 2.14 -9.48 3.35
CA ILE A 107 3.08 -9.06 4.40
C ILE A 107 2.44 -9.21 5.78
N SER A 108 3.27 -9.25 6.82
CA SER A 108 2.78 -9.25 8.20
C SER A 108 2.23 -7.86 8.60
N GLU A 109 1.29 -7.85 9.54
CA GLU A 109 0.78 -6.61 10.15
C GLU A 109 1.91 -5.78 10.75
N ASN A 110 2.85 -6.42 11.48
CA ASN A 110 4.02 -5.76 12.06
C ASN A 110 4.89 -5.06 11.00
N THR A 111 5.12 -5.69 9.84
CA THR A 111 5.87 -5.06 8.73
C THR A 111 5.13 -3.82 8.22
N PHE A 112 3.81 -3.92 8.05
CA PHE A 112 2.99 -2.80 7.59
C PHE A 112 3.00 -1.63 8.59
N GLU A 113 2.86 -1.91 9.88
CA GLU A 113 2.90 -0.91 10.94
C GLU A 113 4.23 -0.16 10.98
N GLN A 114 5.35 -0.88 10.88
CA GLN A 114 6.68 -0.27 10.80
C GLN A 114 6.81 0.65 9.59
N VAL A 115 6.29 0.24 8.42
CA VAL A 115 6.24 1.10 7.22
C VAL A 115 5.39 2.34 7.46
N GLN A 116 4.22 2.24 8.10
CA GLN A 116 3.40 3.42 8.41
C GLN A 116 4.11 4.37 9.38
N GLN A 117 4.82 3.85 10.38
CA GLN A 117 5.61 4.65 11.31
C GLN A 117 6.76 5.37 10.58
N GLU A 118 7.49 4.66 9.72
CA GLU A 118 8.57 5.25 8.93
C GLU A 118 8.04 6.31 7.95
N LYS A 119 6.86 6.10 7.33
CA LYS A 119 6.18 7.13 6.52
C LYS A 119 5.86 8.38 7.33
N LYS A 120 5.31 8.24 8.53
CA LYS A 120 5.03 9.37 9.44
C LYS A 120 6.31 10.12 9.83
N LYS A 121 7.40 9.38 10.10
CA LYS A 121 8.71 9.96 10.41
C LYS A 121 9.29 10.75 9.24
N ARG A 122 9.23 10.20 8.02
CA ARG A 122 9.71 10.85 6.78
C ARG A 122 8.82 12.00 6.32
N SER A 123 7.56 12.02 6.73
CA SER A 123 6.64 13.13 6.47
C SER A 123 7.19 14.41 7.08
N ASN A 124 7.20 15.48 6.27
CA ASN A 124 7.49 16.83 6.69
C ASN A 124 6.26 17.54 7.25
N VAL A 125 5.13 16.86 7.41
CA VAL A 125 3.88 17.41 7.92
C VAL A 125 3.58 16.80 9.29
N GLU A 126 3.31 17.66 10.26
CA GLU A 126 2.77 17.30 11.58
C GLU A 126 1.38 17.92 11.75
N LYS A 127 0.48 17.17 12.38
CA LYS A 127 -0.83 17.67 12.79
C LYS A 127 -0.78 17.92 14.30
N ASN A 128 -0.97 19.17 14.71
CA ASN A 128 -1.13 19.55 16.12
C ASN A 128 -2.55 20.10 16.30
N GLY A 129 -3.49 19.23 16.69
CA GLY A 129 -4.92 19.52 16.58
C GLY A 129 -5.35 19.76 15.13
N GLU A 130 -6.08 20.85 14.88
CA GLU A 130 -6.52 21.25 13.54
C GLU A 130 -5.42 21.92 12.69
N LYS A 131 -4.30 22.32 13.30
CA LYS A 131 -3.22 23.02 12.59
C LYS A 131 -2.24 22.03 11.95
N VAL A 132 -2.13 22.11 10.63
CA VAL A 132 -1.15 21.38 9.83
C VAL A 132 0.12 22.24 9.73
N MET A 133 1.21 21.81 10.37
CA MET A 133 2.50 22.50 10.35
C MET A 133 3.53 21.69 9.57
N ARG A 134 4.45 22.39 8.88
CA ARG A 134 5.59 21.74 8.23
C ARG A 134 6.77 21.70 9.19
N LYS A 135 7.38 20.52 9.37
CA LYS A 135 8.64 20.36 10.10
C LYS A 135 9.72 21.24 9.46
N SER A 136 10.51 21.90 10.29
CA SER A 136 11.67 22.68 9.83
C SER A 136 12.77 21.79 9.25
N ARG A 137 12.86 20.53 9.70
CA ARG A 137 13.82 19.53 9.21
C ARG A 137 13.24 18.73 8.05
N LYS A 138 14.01 18.58 6.97
CA LYS A 138 13.67 17.72 5.82
C LYS A 138 14.32 16.34 6.01
N TYR A 139 13.58 15.29 5.66
CA TYR A 139 14.15 13.94 5.59
C TYR A 139 15.18 13.88 4.45
N SER A 140 16.37 13.39 4.75
CA SER A 140 17.38 13.00 3.74
C SER A 140 17.42 11.48 3.71
N SER A 141 17.44 10.91 2.50
CA SER A 141 17.66 9.47 2.33
C SER A 141 19.09 9.15 2.79
N LYS A 142 19.32 7.96 3.36
CA LYS A 142 20.69 7.47 3.56
C LYS A 142 21.32 7.30 2.18
N VAL A 143 22.48 7.92 2.00
CA VAL A 143 23.36 7.74 0.85
C VAL A 143 24.25 6.54 1.11
#